data_AF-A0A0L0VRM5-F1
#
_entry.id   AF-A0A0L0VRM5-F1
#
_cell.length_a   1.000
_cell.length_b   1.000
_cell.length_c   1.000
_cell.angle_alpha   90.00
_cell.angle_beta   90.00
_cell.angle_gamma   90.00
#
_symmetry.space_group_name_H-M   'P 1'
#
loop_
_entity.id
_entity.type
_entity.pdbx_description
1 polymer ?
#
loop_
_entity_poly.entity_id
_entity_poly.type
_entity_poly.pdbx_seq_one_letter_code
_entity_poly.pdbx_strand_id
1 'polypeptide(L)'
;MMNFRFALIAVMSLLAAHPQCAVASNGKDPTTCFTDVKVDRTDCMKALGEIVFDASGETTVQRISGNCYVQINKPSWVGISQAQVQSSVNKILSSCSPQAGSTKFTVKGAEVLVKLGNRSPKDSWETPFDADFPFDQETCLSVTGTNPIVVRDCMSASNKIPTVTREDSVAFDWGRKSEMIVEHNTCQLKFSTSDGSAIVAPIFEVMHAMNKLFKCDTKWGIISMKGAAGANGRTYIQSKPV
;
A
#
# COMPACT_ATOMS: atom_id res chain seq x y z
N MET A 1 -15.21 -8.78 35.53
CA MET A 1 -15.91 -8.35 34.30
C MET A 1 -14.91 -7.61 33.43
N MET A 2 -14.37 -8.29 32.42
CA MET A 2 -13.29 -7.76 31.58
C MET A 2 -13.92 -7.19 30.31
N ASN A 3 -14.05 -5.86 30.26
CA ASN A 3 -14.59 -5.14 29.11
C ASN A 3 -13.53 -5.12 28.00
N PHE A 4 -13.61 -6.06 27.07
CA PHE A 4 -12.90 -5.96 25.80
C PHE A 4 -13.59 -4.90 24.95
N ARG A 5 -13.02 -3.69 24.95
CA ARG A 5 -13.33 -2.68 23.95
C ARG A 5 -12.64 -3.11 22.66
N PHE A 6 -13.41 -3.68 21.72
CA PHE A 6 -12.97 -3.88 20.35
C PHE A 6 -12.75 -2.50 19.72
N ALA A 7 -11.50 -2.06 19.65
CA ALA A 7 -11.13 -0.94 18.80
C ALA A 7 -11.21 -1.42 17.34
N LEU A 8 -12.23 -0.98 16.62
CA LEU A 8 -12.27 -1.04 15.16
C LEU A 8 -11.09 -0.20 14.65
N ILE A 9 -9.98 -0.86 14.32
CA ILE A 9 -8.88 -0.26 13.59
C ILE A 9 -9.37 -0.07 12.16
N ALA A 10 -9.98 1.08 11.90
CA ALA A 10 -10.15 1.57 10.55
C ALA A 10 -8.74 1.85 10.01
N VAL A 11 -8.23 0.95 9.17
CA VAL A 11 -7.07 1.23 8.32
C VAL A 11 -7.52 2.32 7.37
N MET A 12 -7.30 3.58 7.77
CA MET A 12 -7.38 4.72 6.89
C MET A 12 -6.18 4.62 5.95
N SER A 13 -6.33 3.81 4.91
CA SER A 13 -5.56 3.96 3.69
C SER A 13 -5.80 5.39 3.22
N LEU A 14 -4.90 6.33 3.56
CA LEU A 14 -4.79 7.62 2.88
C LEU A 14 -4.27 7.38 1.45
N LEU A 15 -5.01 6.60 0.67
CA LEU A 15 -5.14 6.84 -0.75
C LEU A 15 -6.26 7.86 -0.83
N ALA A 16 -5.93 9.08 -1.22
CA ALA A 16 -6.96 10.05 -1.59
C ALA A 16 -7.78 9.42 -2.71
N ALA A 17 -8.91 8.81 -2.35
CA ALA A 17 -9.93 8.42 -3.28
C ALA A 17 -10.43 9.73 -3.89
N HIS A 18 -9.84 10.15 -5.01
CA HIS A 18 -10.58 10.93 -5.98
C HIS A 18 -11.91 10.18 -6.15
N PRO A 19 -13.06 10.81 -5.90
CA PRO A 19 -14.35 10.15 -6.08
C PRO A 19 -14.48 9.84 -7.57
N GLN A 20 -14.02 8.65 -7.96
CA GLN A 20 -14.19 8.10 -9.29
C GLN A 20 -15.69 8.09 -9.52
N CYS A 21 -16.15 8.82 -10.53
CA CYS A 21 -17.58 8.88 -10.85
C CYS A 21 -18.01 7.47 -11.24
N ALA A 22 -18.65 6.78 -10.31
CA ALA A 22 -19.00 5.38 -10.41
C ALA A 22 -20.46 5.25 -10.85
N VAL A 23 -20.70 4.48 -11.91
CA VAL A 23 -22.06 4.06 -12.25
C VAL A 23 -22.39 2.84 -11.41
N ALA A 24 -23.41 2.97 -10.54
CA ALA A 24 -23.80 1.92 -9.61
C ALA A 24 -24.23 0.63 -10.32
N SER A 25 -23.89 -0.51 -9.71
CA SER A 25 -24.32 -1.85 -10.12
C SER A 25 -25.85 -1.96 -10.23
N ASN A 26 -26.34 -2.66 -11.26
CA ASN A 26 -27.77 -2.92 -11.47
C ASN A 26 -28.33 -4.04 -10.55
N GLY A 27 -27.74 -4.23 -9.36
CA GLY A 27 -28.20 -5.18 -8.31
C GLY A 27 -27.92 -6.67 -8.58
N LYS A 28 -27.81 -7.11 -9.85
CA LYS A 28 -27.45 -8.50 -10.22
C LYS A 28 -25.97 -8.70 -10.54
N ASP A 29 -25.31 -7.67 -11.06
CA ASP A 29 -23.89 -7.71 -11.41
C ASP A 29 -23.14 -6.75 -10.48
N PRO A 30 -22.26 -7.22 -9.58
CA PRO A 30 -21.52 -6.35 -8.66
C PRO A 30 -20.45 -5.47 -9.35
N THR A 31 -20.39 -5.46 -10.67
CA THR A 31 -19.45 -4.66 -11.44
C THR A 31 -19.88 -3.19 -11.47
N THR A 32 -18.92 -2.32 -11.18
CA THR A 32 -19.05 -0.87 -11.16
C THR A 32 -18.01 -0.30 -12.11
N CYS A 33 -18.42 0.52 -13.08
CA CYS A 33 -17.51 1.15 -14.04
C CYS A 33 -17.20 2.60 -13.60
N PHE A 34 -15.96 3.03 -13.81
CA PHE A 34 -15.48 4.38 -13.45
C PHE A 34 -15.48 5.26 -14.70
N THR A 35 -16.31 6.29 -14.75
CA THR A 35 -16.55 7.03 -16.01
C THR A 35 -15.37 7.87 -16.48
N ASP A 36 -14.46 8.23 -15.57
CA ASP A 36 -13.34 9.16 -15.75
C ASP A 36 -11.97 8.47 -15.85
N VAL A 37 -11.91 7.15 -15.71
CA VAL A 37 -10.66 6.39 -15.69
C VAL A 37 -10.64 5.41 -16.86
N LYS A 38 -9.65 5.55 -17.75
CA LYS A 38 -9.42 4.62 -18.86
C LYS A 38 -8.26 3.69 -18.54
N VAL A 39 -8.37 2.44 -18.97
CA VAL A 39 -7.32 1.44 -18.83
C VAL A 39 -7.10 0.74 -20.17
N ASP A 40 -5.88 0.26 -20.40
CA ASP A 40 -5.57 -0.59 -21.52
C ASP A 40 -5.65 -2.07 -21.11
N ARG A 41 -6.30 -2.88 -21.97
CA ARG A 41 -6.48 -4.32 -21.71
C ARG A 41 -5.16 -5.06 -21.59
N THR A 42 -4.21 -4.76 -22.47
CA THR A 42 -2.90 -5.43 -22.51
C THR A 42 -2.12 -5.11 -21.24
N ASP A 43 -2.11 -3.84 -20.84
CA ASP A 43 -1.49 -3.38 -19.61
C ASP A 43 -2.09 -4.07 -18.37
N CYS A 44 -3.43 -4.13 -18.26
CA CYS A 44 -4.07 -4.78 -17.12
C CYS A 44 -3.78 -6.29 -17.05
N MET A 45 -3.77 -6.98 -18.20
CA MET A 45 -3.46 -8.40 -18.25
C MET A 45 -2.00 -8.69 -17.92
N LYS A 46 -1.08 -7.78 -18.28
CA LYS A 46 0.32 -7.87 -17.89
C LYS A 46 0.50 -7.62 -16.39
N ALA A 47 -0.14 -6.59 -15.83
CA ALA A 47 -0.15 -6.32 -14.39
C ALA A 47 -0.69 -7.52 -13.58
N LEU A 48 -1.76 -8.15 -14.06
CA LEU A 48 -2.32 -9.38 -13.47
C LEU A 48 -1.29 -10.52 -13.43
N GLY A 49 -0.46 -10.65 -14.49
CA GLY A 49 0.57 -11.69 -14.58
C GLY A 49 1.71 -11.55 -13.58
N GLU A 50 1.87 -10.38 -12.95
CA GLU A 50 2.91 -10.11 -11.94
C GLU A 50 2.43 -10.38 -10.50
N ILE A 51 1.15 -10.73 -10.33
CA ILE A 51 0.57 -11.03 -9.02
C ILE A 51 1.01 -12.42 -8.56
N VAL A 52 1.47 -12.50 -7.32
CA VAL A 52 1.73 -13.78 -6.64
C VAL A 52 0.46 -14.21 -5.90
N PHE A 53 -0.14 -15.34 -6.27
CA PHE A 53 -1.48 -15.76 -5.80
C PHE A 53 -1.48 -16.58 -4.50
N ASP A 54 -0.34 -17.03 -4.01
CA ASP A 54 -0.21 -17.71 -2.71
C ASP A 54 -0.21 -16.74 -1.50
N ALA A 55 -0.57 -15.48 -1.76
CA ALA A 55 -0.67 -14.28 -0.92
C ALA A 55 -1.54 -14.37 0.36
N SER A 56 -1.43 -15.45 1.12
CA SER A 56 -2.02 -15.55 2.45
C SER A 56 -1.34 -14.55 3.40
N GLY A 57 -2.12 -13.91 4.27
CA GLY A 57 -1.64 -12.85 5.16
C GLY A 57 -1.76 -11.43 4.59
N GLU A 58 -1.91 -11.27 3.28
CA GLU A 58 -2.07 -9.97 2.62
C GLU A 58 -3.54 -9.52 2.61
N THR A 59 -3.81 -8.25 2.91
CA THR A 59 -5.15 -7.65 2.78
C THR A 59 -5.32 -6.88 1.48
N THR A 60 -4.23 -6.41 0.90
CA THR A 60 -4.21 -5.71 -0.40
C THR A 60 -3.13 -6.33 -1.27
N VAL A 61 -3.45 -6.66 -2.52
CA VAL A 61 -2.48 -7.16 -3.51
C VAL A 61 -2.56 -6.26 -4.72
N GLN A 62 -1.46 -5.62 -5.09
CA GLN A 62 -1.42 -4.67 -6.21
C GLN A 62 -0.21 -4.87 -7.11
N ARG A 63 -0.44 -4.79 -8.41
CA ARG A 63 0.59 -4.74 -9.46
C ARG A 63 0.21 -3.71 -10.52
N ILE A 64 1.24 -3.18 -11.19
CA ILE A 64 1.09 -2.15 -12.22
C ILE A 64 1.92 -2.55 -13.42
N SER A 65 1.36 -2.39 -14.61
CA SER A 65 2.09 -2.47 -15.87
C SER A 65 1.56 -1.40 -16.81
N GLY A 66 2.45 -0.67 -17.47
CA GLY A 66 2.07 0.45 -18.34
C GLY A 66 1.20 1.45 -17.59
N ASN A 67 -0.01 1.69 -18.08
CA ASN A 67 -0.98 2.60 -17.46
C ASN A 67 -2.06 1.89 -16.63
N CYS A 68 -2.01 0.57 -16.39
CA CYS A 68 -3.03 -0.13 -15.61
C CYS A 68 -2.47 -0.72 -14.32
N TYR A 69 -3.18 -0.50 -13.21
CA TYR A 69 -3.02 -1.31 -12.01
C TYR A 69 -4.15 -2.33 -11.87
N VAL A 70 -3.80 -3.49 -11.30
CA VAL A 70 -4.74 -4.49 -10.78
C VAL A 70 -4.56 -4.51 -9.28
N GLN A 71 -5.62 -4.17 -8.54
CA GLN A 71 -5.65 -4.21 -7.08
C GLN A 71 -6.72 -5.19 -6.60
N ILE A 72 -6.38 -5.99 -5.58
CA ILE A 72 -7.26 -6.95 -4.95
C ILE A 72 -7.30 -6.63 -3.46
N ASN A 73 -8.48 -6.37 -2.93
CA ASN A 73 -8.69 -6.20 -1.49
C ASN A 73 -9.43 -7.43 -0.95
N LYS A 74 -8.90 -8.02 0.11
CA LYS A 74 -9.43 -9.26 0.72
C LYS A 74 -9.11 -9.31 2.22
N PRO A 75 -9.82 -10.12 3.01
CA PRO A 75 -9.34 -10.48 4.34
C PRO A 75 -8.03 -11.27 4.26
N SER A 76 -7.14 -11.08 5.22
CA SER A 76 -5.79 -11.69 5.22
C SER A 76 -5.80 -13.22 5.19
N TRP A 77 -6.81 -13.85 5.78
CA TRP A 77 -6.96 -15.31 5.82
C TRP A 77 -7.52 -15.91 4.52
N VAL A 78 -8.00 -15.09 3.58
CA VAL A 78 -8.54 -15.56 2.30
C VAL A 78 -7.40 -15.75 1.30
N GLY A 79 -7.24 -16.97 0.80
CA GLY A 79 -6.43 -17.26 -0.40
C GLY A 79 -7.25 -16.99 -1.67
N ILE A 80 -6.59 -16.46 -2.70
CA ILE A 80 -7.19 -16.16 -4.00
C ILE A 80 -6.54 -17.04 -5.07
N SER A 81 -7.31 -17.52 -6.04
CA SER A 81 -6.73 -18.20 -7.20
C SER A 81 -6.59 -17.25 -8.39
N GLN A 82 -5.59 -17.52 -9.22
CA GLN A 82 -5.41 -16.79 -10.48
C GLN A 82 -6.67 -16.82 -11.35
N ALA A 83 -7.34 -17.96 -11.44
CA ALA A 83 -8.54 -18.12 -12.26
C ALA A 83 -9.70 -17.21 -11.80
N GLN A 84 -9.90 -17.08 -10.48
CA GLN A 84 -10.95 -16.21 -9.92
C GLN A 84 -10.68 -14.74 -10.27
N VAL A 85 -9.45 -14.28 -10.01
CA VAL A 85 -9.06 -12.89 -10.26
C VAL A 85 -9.06 -12.59 -11.76
N GLN A 86 -8.53 -13.49 -12.59
CA GLN A 86 -8.54 -13.33 -14.04
C GLN A 86 -9.95 -13.23 -14.60
N SER A 87 -10.90 -14.03 -14.06
CA SER A 87 -12.32 -13.92 -14.42
C SER A 87 -12.88 -12.54 -14.07
N SER A 88 -12.59 -12.02 -12.87
CA SER A 88 -12.99 -10.67 -12.45
C SER A 88 -12.37 -9.56 -13.32
N VAL A 89 -11.08 -9.64 -13.64
CA VAL A 89 -10.39 -8.69 -14.52
C VAL A 89 -11.02 -8.70 -15.91
N ASN A 90 -11.22 -9.89 -16.51
CA ASN A 90 -11.86 -10.02 -17.81
C ASN A 90 -13.31 -9.50 -17.82
N LYS A 91 -14.03 -9.67 -16.72
CA LYS A 91 -15.38 -9.15 -16.56
C LYS A 91 -15.39 -7.62 -16.56
N ILE A 92 -14.54 -6.99 -15.76
CA ILE A 92 -14.41 -5.51 -15.75
C ILE A 92 -14.03 -5.01 -17.15
N LEU A 93 -13.01 -5.61 -17.79
CA LEU A 93 -12.54 -5.20 -19.12
C LEU A 93 -13.53 -5.48 -20.26
N SER A 94 -14.54 -6.32 -20.04
CA SER A 94 -15.60 -6.57 -21.03
C SER A 94 -16.81 -5.65 -20.79
N SER A 95 -17.20 -5.45 -19.53
CA SER A 95 -18.38 -4.66 -19.16
C SER A 95 -18.11 -3.15 -19.16
N CYS A 96 -16.90 -2.73 -18.81
CA CYS A 96 -16.56 -1.33 -18.62
C CYS A 96 -15.73 -0.74 -19.76
N SER A 97 -15.34 -1.51 -20.78
CA SER A 97 -14.42 -1.02 -21.82
C SER A 97 -14.87 0.30 -22.48
N PRO A 98 -13.98 1.29 -22.67
CA PRO A 98 -12.54 1.32 -22.32
C PRO A 98 -12.26 1.79 -20.88
N GLN A 99 -13.30 2.00 -20.08
CA GLN A 99 -13.18 2.44 -18.70
C GLN A 99 -12.67 1.34 -17.76
N ALA A 100 -12.05 1.80 -16.69
CA ALA A 100 -11.73 1.00 -15.54
C ALA A 100 -13.00 0.66 -14.73
N GLY A 101 -12.83 -0.13 -13.69
CA GLY A 101 -13.93 -0.49 -12.83
C GLY A 101 -13.50 -1.41 -11.70
N SER A 102 -14.49 -1.85 -10.96
CA SER A 102 -14.31 -2.84 -9.90
C SER A 102 -15.42 -3.87 -9.94
N THR A 103 -15.14 -5.07 -9.46
CA THR A 103 -16.15 -6.10 -9.23
C THR A 103 -15.79 -6.88 -7.98
N LYS A 104 -16.75 -7.63 -7.42
CA LYS A 104 -16.51 -8.44 -6.24
C LYS A 104 -16.97 -9.88 -6.45
N PHE A 105 -16.33 -10.79 -5.73
CA PHE A 105 -16.72 -12.19 -5.63
C PHE A 105 -16.53 -12.69 -4.20
N THR A 106 -17.14 -13.83 -3.88
CA THR A 106 -17.09 -14.39 -2.52
C THR A 106 -16.23 -15.65 -2.49
N VAL A 107 -15.33 -15.74 -1.51
CA VAL A 107 -14.52 -16.93 -1.20
C VAL A 107 -14.78 -17.32 0.24
N LYS A 108 -15.32 -18.51 0.49
CA LYS A 108 -15.61 -19.02 1.84
C LYS A 108 -16.40 -18.02 2.71
N GLY A 109 -17.38 -17.33 2.12
CA GLY A 109 -18.22 -16.34 2.81
C GLY A 109 -17.60 -14.94 2.97
N ALA A 110 -16.34 -14.73 2.57
CA ALA A 110 -15.70 -13.42 2.57
C ALA A 110 -15.73 -12.76 1.18
N GLU A 111 -15.98 -11.45 1.15
CA GLU A 111 -15.92 -10.65 -0.07
C GLU A 111 -14.46 -10.36 -0.46
N VAL A 112 -14.17 -10.51 -1.76
CA VAL A 112 -12.93 -10.11 -2.40
C VAL A 112 -13.27 -9.08 -3.47
N LEU A 113 -12.67 -7.89 -3.37
CA LEU A 113 -12.85 -6.79 -4.32
C LEU A 113 -11.68 -6.77 -5.29
N VAL A 114 -11.96 -6.81 -6.59
CA VAL A 114 -10.97 -6.61 -7.65
C VAL A 114 -11.24 -5.25 -8.28
N LYS A 115 -10.20 -4.41 -8.37
CA LYS A 115 -10.25 -3.07 -8.93
C LYS A 115 -9.19 -2.92 -10.02
N LEU A 116 -9.60 -2.34 -11.14
CA LEU A 116 -8.72 -1.82 -12.17
C LEU A 116 -8.69 -0.29 -12.08
N GLY A 117 -7.55 0.31 -12.39
CA GLY A 117 -7.45 1.75 -12.51
C GLY A 117 -6.18 2.16 -13.23
N ASN A 118 -6.03 3.47 -13.41
CA ASN A 118 -4.85 4.04 -14.02
C ASN A 118 -3.69 4.14 -13.02
N ARG A 119 -2.47 4.07 -13.55
CA ARG A 119 -1.27 4.44 -12.80
C ARG A 119 -1.43 5.82 -12.16
N SER A 120 -0.77 6.04 -11.02
CA SER A 120 -0.56 7.38 -10.45
C SER A 120 -0.13 8.38 -11.54
N PRO A 121 -0.66 9.61 -11.54
CA PRO A 121 -0.21 10.63 -12.48
C PRO A 121 1.30 10.84 -12.36
N LYS A 122 1.97 11.04 -13.50
CA LYS A 122 3.41 11.27 -13.52
C LYS A 122 3.78 12.46 -12.62
N ASP A 123 4.83 12.29 -11.83
CA ASP A 123 5.38 13.30 -10.92
C ASP A 123 4.43 13.71 -9.78
N SER A 124 3.37 12.92 -9.52
CA SER A 124 2.47 13.14 -8.40
C SER A 124 3.01 12.57 -7.09
N TRP A 125 2.45 13.01 -5.96
CA TRP A 125 2.84 12.52 -4.63
C TRP A 125 2.50 11.02 -4.44
N GLU A 126 1.60 10.48 -5.25
CA GLU A 126 1.22 9.07 -5.27
C GLU A 126 2.25 8.19 -6.02
N THR A 127 3.06 8.75 -6.92
CA THR A 127 4.02 7.98 -7.75
C THR A 127 4.93 7.05 -6.92
N PRO A 128 5.47 7.44 -5.75
CA PRO A 128 6.31 6.55 -4.93
C PRO A 128 5.58 5.34 -4.34
N PHE A 129 4.25 5.31 -4.39
CA PHE A 129 3.41 4.21 -3.93
C PHE A 129 2.99 3.26 -5.06
N ASP A 130 3.36 3.54 -6.30
CA ASP A 130 3.18 2.61 -7.41
C ASP A 130 3.92 1.30 -7.13
N ALA A 131 3.28 0.16 -7.43
CA ALA A 131 3.80 -1.15 -7.05
C ALA A 131 5.14 -1.51 -7.75
N ASP A 132 5.42 -0.88 -8.88
CA ASP A 132 6.64 -1.03 -9.68
C ASP A 132 7.61 0.16 -9.53
N PHE A 133 7.33 1.13 -8.66
CA PHE A 133 8.30 2.19 -8.35
C PHE A 133 9.61 1.55 -7.87
N PRO A 134 10.80 2.09 -8.20
CA PRO A 134 12.05 1.47 -7.78
C PRO A 134 12.19 1.39 -6.25
N PHE A 135 12.74 0.27 -5.76
CA PHE A 135 13.12 0.17 -4.35
C PHE A 135 14.33 1.08 -4.07
N ASP A 136 14.44 1.51 -2.82
CA ASP A 136 15.55 2.28 -2.26
C ASP A 136 15.81 3.61 -2.96
N GLN A 137 14.80 4.14 -3.63
CA GLN A 137 14.77 5.48 -4.23
C GLN A 137 13.91 6.40 -3.36
N GLU A 138 14.54 7.39 -2.74
CA GLU A 138 13.84 8.43 -2.00
C GLU A 138 13.12 9.41 -2.93
N THR A 139 11.94 9.86 -2.51
CA THR A 139 11.21 10.96 -3.12
C THR A 139 10.98 12.04 -2.07
N CYS A 140 11.36 13.27 -2.40
CA CYS A 140 11.24 14.42 -1.52
C CYS A 140 10.16 15.38 -2.04
N LEU A 141 9.04 15.46 -1.34
CA LEU A 141 7.83 16.18 -1.75
C LEU A 141 7.69 17.49 -0.98
N SER A 142 7.49 18.58 -1.71
CA SER A 142 7.07 19.85 -1.13
C SER A 142 5.55 19.87 -1.03
N VAL A 143 5.02 19.76 0.19
CA VAL A 143 3.56 19.80 0.42
C VAL A 143 3.14 21.13 1.01
N THR A 144 2.35 21.88 0.24
CA THR A 144 1.83 23.20 0.65
C THR A 144 1.03 23.09 1.94
N GLY A 145 1.28 24.02 2.88
CA GLY A 145 0.56 24.10 4.15
C GLY A 145 1.07 23.15 5.23
N THR A 146 2.20 22.47 5.01
CA THR A 146 2.84 21.63 6.03
C THR A 146 4.03 22.35 6.67
N ASN A 147 4.23 22.12 7.97
CA ASN A 147 5.38 22.66 8.68
C ASN A 147 6.68 21.99 8.18
N PRO A 148 7.81 22.73 8.11
CA PRO A 148 9.07 22.12 7.71
C PRO A 148 9.52 21.09 8.75
N ILE A 149 10.12 20.00 8.27
CA ILE A 149 10.72 18.97 9.10
C ILE A 149 12.12 19.40 9.54
N VAL A 150 12.51 19.12 10.78
CA VAL A 150 13.90 19.21 11.24
C VAL A 150 14.52 17.81 11.23
N VAL A 151 15.57 17.58 10.46
CA VAL A 151 16.21 16.25 10.33
C VAL A 151 16.63 15.67 11.68
N ARG A 152 17.13 16.51 12.60
CA ARG A 152 17.50 16.08 13.96
C ARG A 152 16.30 15.51 14.72
N ASP A 153 15.11 16.07 14.51
CA ASP A 153 13.90 15.54 15.13
C ASP A 153 13.57 14.14 14.58
N CYS A 154 13.81 13.89 13.29
CA CYS A 154 13.66 12.55 12.72
C CYS A 154 14.67 11.54 13.28
N MET A 155 15.91 11.96 13.50
CA MET A 155 16.92 11.13 14.18
C MET A 155 16.52 10.85 15.64
N SER A 156 15.93 11.82 16.33
CA SER A 156 15.38 11.60 17.67
C SER A 156 14.16 10.67 17.66
N ALA A 157 13.30 10.77 16.65
CA ALA A 157 12.17 9.86 16.45
C ALA A 157 12.64 8.43 16.15
N SER A 158 13.71 8.26 15.37
CA SER A 158 14.26 6.93 15.05
C SER A 158 14.76 6.18 16.28
N ASN A 159 15.29 6.90 17.27
CA ASN A 159 15.74 6.31 18.53
C ASN A 159 14.59 5.81 19.41
N LYS A 160 13.33 6.16 19.09
CA LYS A 160 12.13 5.67 19.78
C LYS A 160 11.55 4.41 19.14
N ILE A 161 12.12 3.91 18.04
CA ILE A 161 11.64 2.68 17.41
C ILE A 161 11.93 1.52 18.37
N PRO A 162 10.90 0.77 18.81
CA PRO A 162 11.10 -0.36 19.72
C PRO A 162 12.03 -1.40 19.12
N THR A 163 13.00 -1.87 19.92
CA THR A 163 13.92 -2.94 19.54
C THR A 163 13.86 -4.08 20.55
N VAL A 164 14.07 -5.30 20.06
CA VAL A 164 14.20 -6.52 20.84
C VAL A 164 15.57 -7.14 20.54
N THR A 165 16.31 -7.46 21.60
CA THR A 165 17.55 -8.23 21.51
C THR A 165 17.22 -9.73 21.56
N ARG A 166 17.70 -10.49 20.58
CA ARG A 166 17.61 -11.95 20.55
C ARG A 166 19.00 -12.53 20.39
N GLU A 167 19.47 -13.23 21.42
CA GLU A 167 20.80 -13.88 21.49
C GLU A 167 21.91 -12.96 20.96
N ASP A 168 22.23 -13.03 19.66
CA ASP A 168 23.30 -12.28 19.01
C ASP A 168 22.83 -11.16 18.04
N SER A 169 21.55 -10.78 18.07
CA SER A 169 20.97 -9.82 17.12
C SER A 169 20.01 -8.82 17.76
N VAL A 170 19.99 -7.60 17.23
CA VAL A 170 18.96 -6.59 17.51
C VAL A 170 18.01 -6.55 16.32
N ALA A 171 16.72 -6.68 16.60
CA ALA A 171 15.66 -6.49 15.62
C ALA A 171 14.69 -5.44 16.12
N PHE A 172 13.98 -4.79 15.21
CA PHE A 172 12.85 -3.96 15.59
C PHE A 172 11.71 -4.83 16.10
N ASP A 173 11.08 -4.42 17.20
CA ASP A 173 9.89 -5.06 17.72
C ASP A 173 8.64 -4.50 17.01
N TRP A 174 8.39 -5.02 15.82
CA TRP A 174 7.22 -4.66 15.03
C TRP A 174 5.92 -5.25 15.58
N GLY A 175 5.95 -6.23 16.50
CA GLY A 175 4.74 -6.85 17.05
C GLY A 175 3.75 -7.42 16.01
N ARG A 176 4.25 -8.01 14.90
CA ARG A 176 3.44 -8.45 13.73
C ARG A 176 2.53 -7.36 13.13
N LYS A 177 2.88 -6.09 13.32
CA LYS A 177 2.10 -4.96 12.78
C LYS A 177 2.47 -4.70 11.32
N SER A 178 1.48 -4.28 10.54
CA SER A 178 1.65 -3.75 9.19
C SER A 178 1.98 -2.27 9.16
N GLU A 179 1.88 -1.59 10.32
CA GLU A 179 2.16 -0.17 10.46
C GLU A 179 2.79 0.13 11.83
N MET A 180 3.74 1.06 11.85
CA MET A 180 4.24 1.70 13.06
C MET A 180 4.49 3.18 12.81
N ILE A 181 4.19 3.99 13.81
CA ILE A 181 4.46 5.42 13.82
C ILE A 181 5.32 5.73 15.05
N VAL A 182 6.40 6.47 14.84
CA VAL A 182 7.19 7.11 15.91
C VAL A 182 7.36 8.57 15.56
N GLU A 183 7.38 9.43 16.58
CA GLU A 183 7.43 10.87 16.37
C GLU A 183 8.25 11.59 17.43
N HIS A 184 8.78 12.73 17.04
CA HIS A 184 9.48 13.66 17.92
C HIS A 184 9.37 15.07 17.32
N ASN A 185 8.82 16.01 18.09
CA ASN A 185 8.68 17.42 17.70
C ASN A 185 8.12 17.61 16.27
N THR A 186 8.96 18.03 15.31
CA THR A 186 8.53 18.33 13.93
C THR A 186 8.46 17.12 13.02
N CYS A 187 8.95 15.94 13.44
CA CYS A 187 9.07 14.78 12.56
C CYS A 187 8.28 13.57 13.06
N GLN A 188 7.46 13.03 12.17
CA GLN A 188 6.83 11.72 12.26
C GLN A 188 7.46 10.77 11.25
N LEU A 189 7.91 9.61 11.73
CA LEU A 189 8.32 8.49 10.91
C LEU A 189 7.19 7.46 10.89
N LYS A 190 6.63 7.22 9.70
CA LYS A 190 5.61 6.19 9.47
C LYS A 190 6.22 5.05 8.66
N PHE A 191 6.18 3.85 9.24
CA PHE A 191 6.54 2.58 8.61
C PHE A 191 5.24 1.86 8.26
N SER A 192 5.09 1.39 7.04
CA SER A 192 3.87 0.66 6.64
C SER A 192 4.13 -0.33 5.52
N THR A 193 3.37 -1.42 5.44
CA THR A 193 3.39 -2.31 4.27
C THR A 193 2.27 -1.95 3.28
N SER A 194 2.54 -2.10 1.98
CA SER A 194 1.56 -1.84 0.91
C SER A 194 0.44 -2.88 0.86
N ASP A 195 0.71 -4.08 1.39
CA ASP A 195 -0.17 -5.25 1.30
C ASP A 195 -0.91 -5.55 2.61
N GLY A 196 -0.65 -4.76 3.67
CA GLY A 196 -1.21 -4.98 5.00
C GLY A 196 -0.62 -6.18 5.75
N SER A 197 0.42 -6.83 5.22
CA SER A 197 1.16 -7.88 5.92
C SER A 197 2.08 -7.30 7.00
N ALA A 198 2.64 -8.14 7.87
CA ALA A 198 3.56 -7.67 8.90
C ALA A 198 4.86 -7.10 8.31
N ILE A 199 5.43 -6.09 8.98
CA ILE A 199 6.78 -5.61 8.69
C ILE A 199 7.79 -6.65 9.22
N VAL A 200 8.64 -7.16 8.34
CA VAL A 200 9.75 -8.09 8.61
C VAL A 200 11.08 -7.54 8.10
N ALA A 201 11.12 -6.24 7.78
CA ALA A 201 12.31 -5.56 7.30
C ALA A 201 13.48 -5.66 8.32
N PRO A 202 14.69 -6.05 7.87
CA PRO A 202 15.87 -6.04 8.73
C PRO A 202 16.21 -4.64 9.22
N ILE A 203 16.72 -4.54 10.46
CA ILE A 203 17.08 -3.25 11.08
C ILE A 203 18.06 -2.45 10.22
N PHE A 204 19.07 -3.11 9.63
CA PHE A 204 20.10 -2.43 8.85
C PHE A 204 19.55 -1.84 7.55
N GLU A 205 18.63 -2.53 6.87
CA GLU A 205 17.99 -2.03 5.64
C GLU A 205 17.11 -0.82 5.95
N VAL A 206 16.35 -0.89 7.06
CA VAL A 206 15.49 0.22 7.50
C VAL A 206 16.34 1.44 7.84
N MET A 207 17.43 1.27 8.59
CA MET A 207 18.34 2.38 8.94
C MET A 207 19.00 2.98 7.69
N HIS A 208 19.37 2.15 6.70
CA HIS A 208 19.90 2.62 5.42
C HIS A 208 18.87 3.45 4.64
N ALA A 209 17.63 2.97 4.55
CA ALA A 209 16.53 3.68 3.92
C ALA A 209 16.22 5.01 4.63
N MET A 210 16.27 5.05 5.96
CA MET A 210 16.09 6.27 6.75
C MET A 210 17.20 7.29 6.49
N ASN A 211 18.46 6.86 6.38
CA ASN A 211 19.57 7.76 6.04
C ASN A 211 19.40 8.40 4.66
N LYS A 212 18.78 7.70 3.70
CA LYS A 212 18.40 8.29 2.41
C LYS A 212 17.28 9.31 2.58
N LEU A 213 16.22 8.98 3.33
CA LEU A 213 15.12 9.89 3.61
C LEU A 213 15.55 11.19 4.29
N PHE A 214 16.53 11.14 5.18
CA PHE A 214 17.03 12.33 5.88
C PHE A 214 17.68 13.35 4.94
N LYS A 215 18.02 12.96 3.70
CA LYS A 215 18.46 13.89 2.65
C LYS A 215 17.33 14.74 2.07
N CYS A 216 16.07 14.39 2.33
CA CYS A 216 14.93 15.23 1.98
C CYS A 216 14.82 16.49 2.84
N ASP A 217 15.63 16.60 3.90
CA ASP A 217 15.76 17.79 4.75
C ASP A 217 14.41 18.26 5.32
N THR A 218 13.92 19.41 4.86
CA THR A 218 12.67 20.03 5.33
C THR A 218 11.41 19.48 4.66
N LYS A 219 11.55 18.60 3.67
CA LYS A 219 10.45 18.08 2.84
C LYS A 219 9.93 16.74 3.34
N TRP A 220 8.70 16.39 2.94
CA TRP A 220 8.17 15.05 3.16
C TRP A 220 8.99 14.05 2.33
N GLY A 221 9.66 13.12 3.01
CA GLY A 221 10.38 12.03 2.39
C GLY A 221 9.55 10.75 2.31
N ILE A 222 9.57 10.06 1.18
CA ILE A 222 8.99 8.72 0.98
C ILE A 222 10.03 7.83 0.34
N ILE A 223 10.21 6.63 0.88
CA ILE A 223 11.04 5.58 0.29
C ILE A 223 10.32 4.26 0.44
N SER A 224 10.49 3.39 -0.55
CA SER A 224 10.01 2.02 -0.49
C SER A 224 11.18 1.06 -0.52
N MET A 225 11.05 -0.04 0.20
CA MET A 225 12.08 -1.08 0.33
C MET A 225 11.40 -2.46 0.44
N LYS A 226 12.19 -3.53 0.32
CA LYS A 226 11.73 -4.87 0.70
C LYS A 226 11.52 -4.94 2.21
N GLY A 227 10.75 -5.93 2.68
CA GLY A 227 10.53 -6.15 4.12
C GLY A 227 9.07 -6.23 4.54
N ALA A 228 8.13 -6.31 3.60
CA ALA A 228 6.80 -6.82 3.88
C ALA A 228 6.86 -8.35 3.96
N ALA A 229 6.03 -8.96 4.82
CA ALA A 229 5.96 -10.42 4.93
C ALA A 229 5.24 -11.06 3.74
N GLY A 230 4.29 -10.35 3.13
CA GLY A 230 3.58 -10.79 1.95
C GLY A 230 4.41 -10.59 0.68
N ALA A 231 4.25 -11.51 -0.27
CA ALA A 231 5.04 -11.54 -1.50
C ALA A 231 4.69 -10.40 -2.46
N ASN A 232 3.50 -9.80 -2.31
CA ASN A 232 3.11 -8.63 -3.10
C ASN A 232 3.39 -7.30 -2.42
N GLY A 233 3.80 -7.32 -1.16
CA GLY A 233 4.07 -6.16 -0.34
C GLY A 233 5.39 -5.45 -0.59
N ARG A 234 5.35 -4.15 -0.31
CA ARG A 234 6.49 -3.25 -0.18
C ARG A 234 6.44 -2.65 1.22
N THR A 235 7.58 -2.38 1.85
CA THR A 235 7.65 -1.58 3.07
C THR A 235 7.93 -0.13 2.68
N TYR A 236 7.08 0.77 3.13
CA TYR A 236 7.26 2.22 3.01
C TYR A 236 7.79 2.78 4.31
N ILE A 237 8.73 3.72 4.20
CA ILE A 237 9.11 4.62 5.27
C ILE A 237 8.79 6.03 4.79
N GLN A 238 8.09 6.77 5.63
CA GLN A 238 7.69 8.15 5.37
C GLN A 238 8.22 9.03 6.49
N SER A 239 8.94 10.10 6.15
CA SER A 239 9.31 11.18 7.07
C SER A 239 8.44 12.38 6.75
N LYS A 240 7.49 12.69 7.62
CA LYS A 240 6.52 13.77 7.41
C LYS A 240 6.36 14.63 8.66
N PRO A 241 5.78 15.83 8.55
CA PRO A 241 5.47 16.66 9.71
C PRO A 241 4.46 15.97 10.66
N VAL A 242 4.57 16.24 11.95
CA VAL A 242 3.60 15.83 12.99
C VAL A 242 2.29 16.59 12.83
#